data_AF-A0A9W8UF43-F1
#
_entry.id   AF-A0A9W8UF43-F1
#
_cell.length_a   1.000
_cell.length_b   1.000
_cell.length_c   1.000
_cell.angle_alpha   90.00
_cell.angle_beta   90.00
_cell.angle_gamma   90.00
#
_symmetry.space_group_name_H-M   'P 1'
#
loop_
_entity.id
_entity.type
_entity.pdbx_description
1 polymer ?
#
loop_
_entity_poly.entity_id
_entity_poly.type
_entity_poly.pdbx_seq_one_letter_code
_entity_poly.pdbx_strand_id
1 'polypeptide(L)'
;MSDSLEPRAQPGTVTSEALNQMLKTPCDKVFAFSSDGQTYTAPRCLVGTPVRKITETEDYWKSGWLSLETFLAQEKNEEKAKAEAHGQLILDPSNKIAKKMHKIHSDNVSKHRKIREIFGQNSSYHPNQLVSKHHLPAEGLCSKEIMYKLACKISDCQILRDRGELVMDAFDFIRWRVWLQLRSQLNFAAQSGKDYVKPILAQIFEDCETALSRPYRDPLLRAAIIRSAGYQNRLNSYGTVANKGKVIGRSTKAVTGSKGTDSKVVHNKVAVSARVEKVRKRPAQPSTYQGVNGFRAEQIARQASENDASKN
;
A
#
# COMPACT_ATOMS: atom_id res chain seq x y z
N MET A 1 -7.50 -40.30 35.37
CA MET A 1 -6.38 -39.82 34.55
C MET A 1 -6.99 -39.10 33.36
N SER A 2 -7.04 -37.78 33.47
CA SER A 2 -7.55 -36.88 32.44
C SER A 2 -6.37 -36.54 31.55
N ASP A 3 -6.48 -36.79 30.24
CA ASP A 3 -5.55 -36.20 29.30
C ASP A 3 -6.29 -35.47 28.18
N SER A 4 -5.71 -34.33 27.86
CA SER A 4 -6.38 -33.13 27.37
C SER A 4 -6.80 -33.22 25.91
N LEU A 5 -8.05 -32.81 25.66
CA LEU A 5 -8.52 -32.44 24.33
C LEU A 5 -7.83 -31.13 23.92
N GLU A 6 -6.91 -31.18 22.95
CA GLU A 6 -6.43 -29.97 22.29
C GLU A 6 -7.59 -29.24 21.59
N PRO A 7 -7.72 -27.91 21.73
CA PRO A 7 -8.75 -27.17 21.04
C PRO A 7 -8.39 -27.00 19.56
N ARG A 8 -9.23 -27.60 18.72
CA ARG A 8 -9.28 -27.41 17.27
C ARG A 8 -9.45 -25.92 16.94
N ALA A 9 -8.44 -25.29 16.34
CA ALA A 9 -8.47 -23.89 15.95
C ALA A 9 -9.60 -23.60 14.95
N GLN A 10 -10.50 -22.68 15.32
CA GLN A 10 -11.50 -22.14 14.39
C GLN A 10 -10.86 -21.15 13.41
N PRO A 11 -11.50 -20.86 12.25
CA PRO A 11 -10.95 -19.95 11.24
C PRO A 11 -10.86 -18.49 11.72
N GLY A 12 -9.76 -18.18 12.42
CA GLY A 12 -8.94 -16.97 12.32
C GLY A 12 -9.58 -15.59 12.56
N THR A 13 -10.13 -15.30 13.73
CA THR A 13 -10.22 -13.90 14.19
C THR A 13 -8.80 -13.36 14.41
N VAL A 14 -8.42 -12.26 13.74
CA VAL A 14 -7.11 -11.62 13.95
C VAL A 14 -7.05 -11.05 15.38
N THR A 15 -6.14 -11.56 16.20
CA THR A 15 -5.93 -11.06 17.57
C THR A 15 -5.02 -9.84 17.58
N SER A 16 -5.14 -9.00 18.63
CA SER A 16 -4.27 -7.82 18.81
C SER A 16 -2.82 -8.23 18.99
N GLU A 17 -2.59 -9.33 19.70
CA GLU A 17 -1.27 -9.92 19.96
C GLU A 17 -0.60 -10.36 18.67
N ALA A 18 -1.31 -11.08 17.79
CA ALA A 18 -0.77 -11.53 16.50
C ALA A 18 -0.43 -10.35 15.58
N LEU A 19 -1.27 -9.31 15.56
CA LEU A 19 -0.99 -8.08 14.83
C LEU A 19 0.25 -7.37 15.37
N ASN A 20 0.37 -7.22 16.69
CA ASN A 20 1.52 -6.57 17.33
C ASN A 20 2.80 -7.35 17.07
N GLN A 21 2.77 -8.68 17.18
CA GLN A 21 3.92 -9.54 16.89
C GLN A 21 4.38 -9.39 15.44
N MET A 22 3.44 -9.36 14.48
CA MET A 22 3.76 -9.13 13.07
C MET A 22 4.41 -7.75 12.86
N LEU A 23 3.86 -6.67 13.42
CA LEU A 23 4.39 -5.31 13.25
C LEU A 23 5.77 -5.13 13.89
N LYS A 24 6.06 -5.87 14.97
CA LYS A 24 7.35 -5.88 15.66
C LYS A 24 8.37 -6.86 15.07
N THR A 25 8.04 -7.57 13.99
CA THR A 25 8.99 -8.47 13.32
C THR A 25 10.10 -7.66 12.64
N PRO A 26 11.37 -7.84 13.02
CA PRO A 26 12.49 -7.12 12.44
C PRO A 26 12.90 -7.68 11.07
N CYS A 27 13.64 -6.87 10.30
CA CYS A 27 14.03 -7.16 8.92
C CYS A 27 14.91 -8.42 8.79
N ASP A 28 15.88 -8.57 9.69
CA ASP A 28 16.84 -9.68 9.77
C ASP A 28 16.18 -11.05 10.04
N LYS A 29 14.99 -11.09 10.64
CA LYS A 29 14.22 -12.34 10.80
C LYS A 29 13.52 -12.81 9.53
N VAL A 30 13.37 -11.94 8.54
CA VAL A 30 12.61 -12.23 7.31
C VAL A 30 13.52 -12.29 6.10
N PHE A 31 14.51 -11.40 6.04
CA PHE A 31 15.37 -11.19 4.89
C PHE A 31 16.81 -11.54 5.23
N ALA A 32 17.48 -12.16 4.25
CA ALA A 32 18.93 -12.30 4.25
C ALA A 32 19.50 -11.57 3.05
N PHE A 33 20.73 -11.08 3.21
CA PHE A 33 21.42 -10.29 2.21
C PHE A 33 22.71 -10.99 1.77
N SER A 34 23.23 -10.62 0.60
CA SER A 34 24.57 -11.01 0.18
C SER A 34 25.63 -10.42 1.11
N SER A 35 26.85 -10.96 1.10
CA SER A 35 27.95 -10.50 1.97
C SER A 35 28.30 -9.02 1.76
N ASP A 36 28.13 -8.51 0.53
CA ASP A 36 28.29 -7.10 0.16
C ASP A 36 27.08 -6.22 0.51
N GLY A 37 25.99 -6.82 1.00
CA GLY A 37 24.73 -6.16 1.34
C GLY A 37 23.95 -5.58 0.14
N GLN A 38 24.34 -5.89 -1.10
CA GLN A 38 23.76 -5.26 -2.29
C GLN A 38 22.49 -5.95 -2.79
N THR A 39 22.32 -7.24 -2.49
CA THR A 39 21.19 -8.04 -2.98
C THR A 39 20.56 -8.87 -1.88
N TYR A 40 19.29 -9.23 -2.05
CA TYR A 40 18.63 -10.20 -1.20
C TYR A 40 19.05 -11.63 -1.58
N THR A 41 19.34 -12.45 -0.57
CA THR A 41 19.61 -13.90 -0.69
C THR A 41 18.48 -14.75 -0.09
N ALA A 42 17.60 -14.15 0.72
CA ALA A 42 16.36 -14.75 1.17
C ALA A 42 15.29 -13.67 1.43
N PRO A 43 13.99 -14.01 1.32
CA PRO A 43 13.42 -15.28 0.89
C PRO A 43 13.57 -15.52 -0.62
N ARG A 44 13.25 -16.74 -1.05
CA ARG A 44 13.36 -17.21 -2.44
C ARG A 44 12.83 -16.22 -3.49
N CYS A 45 11.67 -15.60 -3.22
CA CYS A 45 11.05 -14.69 -4.17
C CYS A 45 11.79 -13.35 -4.34
N LEU A 46 12.80 -13.07 -3.52
CA LEU A 46 13.63 -11.87 -3.60
C LEU A 46 15.07 -12.15 -4.01
N VAL A 47 15.48 -13.41 -4.16
CA VAL A 47 16.87 -13.77 -4.50
C VAL A 47 17.35 -12.97 -5.72
N GLY A 48 18.47 -12.27 -5.57
CA GLY A 48 19.10 -11.46 -6.61
C GLY A 48 18.43 -10.10 -6.86
N THR A 49 17.42 -9.73 -6.07
CA THR A 49 16.82 -8.37 -6.12
C THR A 49 17.80 -7.38 -5.50
N PRO A 50 18.09 -6.24 -6.14
CA PRO A 50 18.92 -5.19 -5.53
C PRO A 50 18.23 -4.56 -4.31
N VAL A 51 19.01 -4.20 -3.30
CA VAL A 51 18.55 -3.46 -2.12
C VAL A 51 18.41 -1.97 -2.45
N ARG A 52 19.38 -1.40 -3.17
CA ARG A 52 19.32 -0.01 -3.65
C ARG A 52 18.26 0.14 -4.73
N LYS A 53 17.69 1.34 -4.86
CA LYS A 53 16.73 1.65 -5.94
C LYS A 53 17.35 1.36 -7.30
N ILE A 54 16.65 0.57 -8.12
CA ILE A 54 17.11 0.31 -9.50
C ILE A 54 16.82 1.49 -10.42
N THR A 55 17.63 1.62 -11.48
CA THR A 55 17.37 2.53 -12.60
C THR A 55 17.21 1.74 -13.91
N GLU A 56 16.70 2.39 -14.95
CA GLU A 56 16.40 1.76 -16.24
C GLU A 56 17.67 1.45 -17.06
N THR A 57 18.84 1.87 -16.58
CA THR A 57 20.15 1.65 -17.21
C THR A 57 20.95 0.51 -16.58
N GLU A 58 20.45 -0.10 -15.50
CA GLU A 58 21.17 -1.14 -14.76
C GLU A 58 20.86 -2.56 -15.28
N ASP A 59 21.80 -3.50 -15.09
CA ASP A 59 21.68 -4.90 -15.53
C ASP A 59 20.47 -5.66 -14.96
N TYR A 60 19.94 -5.20 -13.83
CA TYR A 60 18.74 -5.79 -13.25
C TYR A 60 17.48 -5.43 -14.05
N TRP A 61 17.46 -4.27 -14.71
CA TRP A 61 16.35 -3.80 -15.53
C TRP A 61 16.10 -4.72 -16.73
N LYS A 62 14.84 -4.78 -17.17
CA LYS A 62 14.43 -5.50 -18.38
C LYS A 62 13.79 -4.53 -19.35
N SER A 63 14.24 -4.53 -20.59
CA SER A 63 13.76 -3.63 -21.66
C SER A 63 12.24 -3.71 -21.91
N GLY A 64 11.60 -4.85 -21.61
CA GLY A 64 10.15 -5.00 -21.73
C GLY A 64 9.34 -4.32 -20.62
N TRP A 65 9.97 -3.86 -19.54
CA TRP A 65 9.27 -3.23 -18.42
C TRP A 65 8.83 -1.81 -18.74
N LEU A 66 7.62 -1.46 -18.28
CA LEU A 66 7.14 -0.08 -18.33
C LEU A 66 8.04 0.83 -17.48
N SER A 67 8.41 1.97 -18.04
CA SER A 67 9.29 2.96 -17.42
C SER A 67 8.57 3.72 -16.28
N LEU A 68 9.22 3.78 -15.12
CA LEU A 68 8.72 4.58 -13.99
C LEU A 68 8.91 6.07 -14.28
N GLU A 69 10.05 6.46 -14.84
CA GLU A 69 10.36 7.85 -15.14
C GLU A 69 9.39 8.42 -16.19
N THR A 70 9.14 7.65 -17.25
CA THR A 70 8.15 7.99 -18.28
C THR A 70 6.76 8.16 -17.67
N PHE A 71 6.35 7.28 -16.75
CA PHE A 71 5.06 7.43 -16.07
C PHE A 71 5.00 8.70 -15.21
N LEU A 72 6.04 8.98 -14.42
CA LEU A 72 6.08 10.16 -13.56
C LEU A 72 6.07 11.46 -14.37
N ALA A 73 6.71 11.49 -15.53
CA ALA A 73 6.69 12.64 -16.44
C ALA A 73 5.28 13.00 -16.96
N GLN A 74 4.36 12.03 -17.00
CA GLN A 74 2.98 12.24 -17.46
C GLN A 74 2.11 13.06 -16.49
N GLU A 75 2.55 13.29 -15.23
CA GLU A 75 1.78 14.08 -14.24
C GLU A 75 1.42 15.48 -14.78
N LYS A 76 2.35 16.14 -15.48
CA LYS A 76 2.12 17.47 -16.07
C LYS A 76 1.05 17.46 -17.15
N ASN A 77 1.00 16.40 -17.96
CA ASN A 77 -0.01 16.25 -19.01
C ASN A 77 -1.40 16.05 -18.39
N GLU A 78 -1.48 15.28 -17.31
CA GLU A 78 -2.74 15.06 -16.58
C GLU A 78 -3.23 16.35 -15.89
N GLU A 79 -2.31 17.17 -15.35
CA GLU A 79 -2.64 18.48 -14.80
C GLU A 79 -3.20 19.43 -15.86
N LYS A 80 -2.61 19.43 -17.06
CA LYS A 80 -3.12 20.20 -18.20
C LYS A 80 -4.52 19.74 -18.61
N ALA A 81 -4.73 18.43 -18.78
CA ALA A 81 -6.03 17.87 -19.14
C ALA A 81 -7.11 18.18 -18.08
N LYS A 82 -6.75 18.16 -16.79
CA LYS A 82 -7.64 18.59 -15.70
C LYS A 82 -8.05 20.06 -15.85
N ALA A 83 -7.09 20.94 -16.14
CA ALA A 83 -7.33 22.37 -16.29
C ALA A 83 -8.21 22.68 -17.51
N GLU A 84 -7.96 22.02 -18.64
CA GLU A 84 -8.76 22.14 -19.86
C GLU A 84 -10.23 21.70 -19.62
N ALA A 85 -10.43 20.53 -19.00
CA ALA A 85 -11.77 20.06 -18.66
C ALA A 85 -12.48 20.98 -17.64
N HIS A 86 -11.72 21.61 -16.73
CA HIS A 86 -12.28 22.60 -15.81
C HIS A 86 -12.69 23.88 -16.52
N GLY A 87 -11.87 24.37 -17.46
CA GLY A 87 -12.21 25.54 -18.28
C GLY A 87 -13.49 25.33 -19.08
N GLN A 88 -13.68 24.15 -19.66
CA GLN A 88 -14.92 23.79 -20.35
C GLN A 88 -16.14 23.78 -19.42
N LEU A 89 -15.99 23.37 -18.16
CA LEU A 89 -17.07 23.41 -17.16
C LEU A 89 -17.42 24.82 -16.71
N ILE A 90 -16.45 25.75 -16.70
CA ILE A 90 -16.71 27.15 -16.39
C ILE A 90 -17.54 27.78 -17.52
N LEU A 91 -17.22 27.46 -18.78
CA LEU A 91 -17.93 27.96 -19.96
C LEU A 91 -19.32 27.34 -20.12
N ASP A 92 -19.45 26.03 -19.89
CA ASP A 92 -20.73 25.31 -19.90
C ASP A 92 -20.84 24.36 -18.69
N PRO A 93 -21.46 24.83 -17.59
CA PRO A 93 -21.65 24.04 -16.38
C PRO A 93 -22.56 22.80 -16.57
N SER A 94 -23.37 22.78 -17.64
CA SER A 94 -24.29 21.69 -17.95
C SER A 94 -23.64 20.54 -18.73
N ASN A 95 -22.41 20.76 -19.23
CA ASN A 95 -21.66 19.79 -20.02
C ASN A 95 -21.27 18.55 -19.19
N LYS A 96 -22.06 17.48 -19.37
CA LYS A 96 -21.85 16.19 -18.68
C LYS A 96 -20.51 15.53 -19.05
N ILE A 97 -20.02 15.74 -20.27
CA ILE A 97 -18.76 15.17 -20.75
C ILE A 97 -17.59 15.86 -20.05
N ALA A 98 -17.56 17.20 -20.06
CA ALA A 98 -16.55 17.98 -19.36
C ALA A 98 -16.54 17.66 -17.86
N LYS A 99 -17.73 17.47 -17.24
CA LYS A 99 -17.85 17.04 -15.84
C LYS A 99 -17.20 15.70 -15.57
N LYS A 100 -17.45 14.72 -16.45
CA LYS A 100 -16.87 13.38 -16.36
C LYS A 100 -15.35 13.42 -16.55
N MET A 101 -14.86 14.15 -17.56
CA MET A 101 -13.42 14.27 -17.84
C MET A 101 -12.70 14.99 -16.72
N HIS A 102 -13.24 16.10 -16.21
CA HIS A 102 -12.65 16.82 -15.09
C HIS A 102 -12.52 15.93 -13.85
N LYS A 103 -13.54 15.10 -13.56
CA LYS A 103 -13.45 14.10 -12.48
C LYS A 103 -12.33 13.10 -12.72
N ILE A 104 -12.31 12.45 -13.90
CA ILE A 104 -11.29 11.46 -14.25
C ILE A 104 -9.88 12.04 -14.12
N HIS A 105 -9.65 13.24 -14.67
CA HIS A 105 -8.35 13.89 -14.63
C HIS A 105 -7.98 14.35 -13.22
N SER A 106 -8.94 14.84 -12.43
CA SER A 106 -8.69 15.17 -11.02
C SER A 106 -8.31 13.93 -10.20
N ASP A 107 -8.97 12.80 -10.43
CA ASP A 107 -8.65 11.53 -9.77
C ASP A 107 -7.25 11.05 -10.19
N ASN A 108 -6.93 11.10 -11.49
CA ASN A 108 -5.62 10.70 -12.00
C ASN A 108 -4.48 11.59 -11.48
N VAL A 109 -4.62 12.92 -11.46
CA VAL A 109 -3.62 13.82 -10.85
C VAL A 109 -3.35 13.41 -9.40
N SER A 110 -4.40 13.08 -8.66
CA SER A 110 -4.27 12.62 -7.27
C SER A 110 -3.49 11.30 -7.17
N LYS A 111 -3.75 10.35 -8.09
CA LYS A 111 -2.98 9.10 -8.20
C LYS A 111 -1.52 9.35 -8.54
N HIS A 112 -1.23 10.18 -9.55
CA HIS A 112 0.14 10.53 -9.95
C HIS A 112 0.93 11.12 -8.78
N ARG A 113 0.34 12.07 -8.06
CA ARG A 113 0.97 12.68 -6.87
C ARG A 113 1.29 11.65 -5.80
N LYS A 114 0.36 10.75 -5.48
CA LYS A 114 0.60 9.69 -4.48
C LYS A 114 1.67 8.69 -4.96
N ILE A 115 1.69 8.34 -6.24
CA ILE A 115 2.73 7.48 -6.82
C ILE A 115 4.10 8.18 -6.74
N ARG A 116 4.18 9.46 -7.11
CA ARG A 116 5.41 10.26 -7.03
C ARG A 116 5.92 10.41 -5.61
N GLU A 117 5.04 10.60 -4.64
CA GLU A 117 5.39 10.66 -3.22
C GLU A 117 6.13 9.39 -2.77
N ILE A 118 5.69 8.21 -3.21
CA ILE A 118 6.23 6.92 -2.77
C ILE A 118 7.36 6.40 -3.64
N PHE A 119 7.34 6.65 -4.95
CA PHE A 119 8.30 6.07 -5.92
C PHE A 119 9.14 7.12 -6.65
N GLY A 120 8.92 8.41 -6.39
CA GLY A 120 9.67 9.51 -7.02
C GLY A 120 11.15 9.52 -6.68
N GLN A 121 11.86 10.53 -7.18
CA GLN A 121 13.32 10.63 -7.10
C GLN A 121 13.87 10.58 -5.66
N ASN A 122 13.13 11.12 -4.69
CA ASN A 122 13.55 11.17 -3.29
C ASN A 122 13.27 9.87 -2.51
N SER A 123 12.71 8.85 -3.15
CA SER A 123 12.43 7.54 -2.55
C SER A 123 13.48 6.53 -2.96
N SER A 124 13.79 5.59 -2.06
CA SER A 124 14.61 4.40 -2.32
C SER A 124 13.84 3.25 -2.96
N TYR A 125 12.54 3.43 -3.25
CA TYR A 125 11.69 2.36 -3.76
C TYR A 125 11.54 2.41 -5.28
N HIS A 126 11.59 1.24 -5.91
CA HIS A 126 11.13 1.03 -7.28
C HIS A 126 10.07 -0.09 -7.29
N PRO A 127 8.94 0.05 -8.01
CA PRO A 127 7.88 -0.98 -8.05
C PRO A 127 8.40 -2.36 -8.49
N ASN A 128 9.27 -2.41 -9.51
CA ASN A 128 9.92 -3.64 -10.00
C ASN A 128 10.97 -4.25 -9.05
N GLN A 129 11.05 -3.79 -7.79
CA GLN A 129 11.83 -4.43 -6.73
C GLN A 129 10.95 -5.07 -5.65
N LEU A 130 9.64 -5.14 -5.86
CA LEU A 130 8.73 -5.78 -4.90
C LEU A 130 8.98 -7.29 -4.78
N VAL A 131 9.36 -7.92 -5.88
CA VAL A 131 9.82 -9.32 -5.97
C VAL A 131 10.94 -9.41 -7.01
N SER A 132 11.65 -10.53 -7.07
CA SER A 132 12.73 -10.73 -8.03
C SER A 132 12.23 -10.70 -9.47
N LYS A 133 13.10 -10.30 -10.41
CA LYS A 133 12.80 -10.17 -11.85
C LYS A 133 12.35 -11.47 -12.51
N HIS A 134 12.56 -12.61 -11.84
CA HIS A 134 12.06 -13.92 -12.25
C HIS A 134 10.55 -14.07 -12.04
N HIS A 135 9.98 -13.42 -11.02
CA HIS A 135 8.56 -13.48 -10.67
C HIS A 135 7.75 -12.30 -11.22
N LEU A 136 8.41 -11.28 -11.78
CA LEU A 136 7.72 -10.12 -12.34
C LEU A 136 7.15 -10.40 -13.73
N PRO A 137 5.94 -9.88 -14.04
CA PRO A 137 5.32 -9.99 -15.35
C PRO A 137 6.17 -9.30 -16.44
N ALA A 138 5.86 -9.57 -17.70
CA ALA A 138 6.68 -9.15 -18.84
C ALA A 138 6.86 -7.62 -18.91
N GLU A 139 5.82 -6.88 -18.56
CA GLU A 139 5.75 -5.42 -18.52
C GLU A 139 6.13 -4.81 -17.16
N GLY A 140 6.43 -5.64 -16.16
CA GLY A 140 6.70 -5.19 -14.79
C GLY A 140 5.47 -4.66 -14.06
N LEU A 141 5.71 -3.83 -13.05
CA LEU A 141 4.69 -3.31 -12.11
C LEU A 141 4.46 -1.80 -12.25
N CYS A 142 5.16 -1.12 -13.15
CA CYS A 142 5.03 0.32 -13.39
C CYS A 142 3.75 0.70 -14.17
N SER A 143 2.61 0.11 -13.81
CA SER A 143 1.29 0.51 -14.31
C SER A 143 0.56 1.35 -13.26
N LYS A 144 -0.20 2.36 -13.72
CA LYS A 144 -0.87 3.34 -12.85
C LYS A 144 -1.63 2.70 -11.68
N GLU A 145 -2.52 1.76 -11.97
CA GLU A 145 -3.40 1.18 -10.95
C GLU A 145 -2.64 0.32 -9.93
N ILE A 146 -1.63 -0.44 -10.37
CA ILE A 146 -0.79 -1.25 -9.46
C ILE A 146 0.04 -0.32 -8.57
N MET A 147 0.73 0.66 -9.17
CA MET A 147 1.55 1.61 -8.42
C MET A 147 0.73 2.40 -7.42
N TYR A 148 -0.46 2.87 -7.81
CA TYR A 148 -1.33 3.61 -6.91
C TYR A 148 -1.79 2.76 -5.72
N LYS A 149 -2.28 1.54 -5.96
CA LYS A 149 -2.68 0.61 -4.89
C LYS A 149 -1.51 0.33 -3.94
N LEU A 150 -0.32 0.08 -4.49
CA LEU A 150 0.89 -0.17 -3.72
C LEU A 150 1.32 1.06 -2.90
N ALA A 151 1.30 2.25 -3.52
CA ALA A 151 1.64 3.51 -2.87
C ALA A 151 0.72 3.81 -1.69
N CYS A 152 -0.60 3.59 -1.82
CA CYS A 152 -1.53 3.75 -0.70
C CYS A 152 -1.17 2.86 0.49
N LYS A 153 -0.83 1.58 0.25
CA LYS A 153 -0.51 0.64 1.32
C LYS A 153 0.84 0.91 1.96
N ILE A 154 1.85 1.29 1.17
CA ILE A 154 3.14 1.74 1.70
C ILE A 154 2.95 2.98 2.58
N SER A 155 2.16 3.97 2.12
CA SER A 155 1.85 5.18 2.89
C SER A 155 1.17 4.86 4.23
N ASP A 156 0.26 3.89 4.24
CA ASP A 156 -0.37 3.43 5.48
C ASP A 156 0.60 2.73 6.44
N CYS A 157 1.54 1.96 5.91
CA CYS A 157 2.61 1.32 6.69
C CYS A 157 3.63 2.34 7.19
N GLN A 158 3.94 3.40 6.43
CA GLN A 158 4.79 4.50 6.88
C GLN A 158 4.20 5.18 8.12
N ILE A 159 2.88 5.38 8.18
CA ILE A 159 2.21 5.95 9.36
C ILE A 159 2.37 5.05 10.60
N LEU A 160 2.34 3.73 10.43
CA LEU A 160 2.62 2.80 11.54
C LEU A 160 4.09 2.87 11.97
N ARG A 161 5.02 3.07 11.02
CA ARG A 161 6.45 3.22 11.30
C ARG A 161 6.75 4.52 12.03
N ASP A 162 6.17 5.62 11.57
CA ASP A 162 6.36 6.96 12.17
C ASP A 162 5.82 7.03 13.61
N ARG A 163 4.89 6.13 13.96
CA ARG A 163 4.40 5.93 15.33
C ARG A 163 5.19 4.90 16.14
N GLY A 164 6.24 4.32 15.58
CA GLY A 164 7.08 3.32 16.24
C GLY A 164 6.44 1.94 16.41
N GLU A 165 5.33 1.66 15.72
CA GLU A 165 4.66 0.35 15.78
C GLU A 165 5.23 -0.66 14.79
N LEU A 166 5.45 -0.22 13.54
CA LEU A 166 6.09 -1.03 12.52
C LEU A 166 7.62 -0.87 12.63
N VAL A 167 8.33 -1.95 12.92
CA VAL A 167 9.80 -1.94 13.06
C VAL A 167 10.50 -1.93 11.70
N MET A 168 9.94 -2.67 10.74
CA MET A 168 10.50 -2.81 9.40
C MET A 168 10.27 -1.57 8.54
N ASP A 169 11.08 -1.38 7.50
CA ASP A 169 10.74 -0.43 6.44
C ASP A 169 9.37 -0.77 5.82
N ALA A 170 8.59 0.26 5.47
CA ALA A 170 7.23 0.08 4.97
C ALA A 170 7.19 -0.73 3.68
N PHE A 171 8.16 -0.56 2.78
CA PHE A 171 8.21 -1.30 1.54
C PHE A 171 8.65 -2.74 1.76
N ASP A 172 9.65 -2.97 2.61
CA ASP A 172 10.07 -4.32 3.02
C ASP A 172 8.95 -5.09 3.72
N PHE A 173 8.15 -4.41 4.54
CA PHE A 173 6.99 -5.02 5.17
C PHE A 173 5.99 -5.50 4.11
N ILE A 174 5.67 -4.66 3.11
CA ILE A 174 4.80 -5.06 2.00
C ILE A 174 5.42 -6.21 1.19
N ARG A 175 6.73 -6.19 0.91
CA ARG A 175 7.44 -7.30 0.25
C ARG A 175 7.25 -8.60 1.02
N TRP A 176 7.40 -8.57 2.34
CA TRP A 176 7.20 -9.75 3.20
C TRP A 176 5.77 -10.28 3.10
N ARG A 177 4.77 -9.40 3.15
CA ARG A 177 3.35 -9.81 3.03
C ARG A 177 3.06 -10.43 1.65
N VAL A 178 3.57 -9.84 0.58
CA VAL A 178 3.45 -10.38 -0.79
C VAL A 178 4.13 -11.74 -0.91
N TRP A 179 5.32 -11.90 -0.32
CA TRP A 179 6.03 -13.18 -0.29
C TRP A 179 5.19 -14.28 0.35
N LEU A 180 4.60 -14.06 1.52
CA LEU A 180 3.79 -15.08 2.20
C LEU A 180 2.64 -15.58 1.32
N GLN A 181 2.07 -14.71 0.51
CA GLN A 181 1.00 -15.05 -0.43
C GLN A 181 1.50 -15.70 -1.71
N LEU A 182 2.69 -15.34 -2.17
CA LEU A 182 3.31 -15.95 -3.33
C LEU A 182 3.83 -17.36 -3.02
N ARG A 183 4.39 -17.57 -1.82
CA ARG A 183 4.90 -18.88 -1.36
C ARG A 183 3.85 -19.97 -1.45
N SER A 184 2.59 -19.68 -1.14
CA SER A 184 1.49 -20.66 -1.23
C SER A 184 1.12 -21.06 -2.65
N GLN A 185 1.62 -20.34 -3.66
CA GLN A 185 1.37 -20.62 -5.09
C GLN A 185 2.57 -21.27 -5.79
N LEU A 186 3.75 -21.24 -5.17
CA LEU A 186 4.99 -21.78 -5.73
C LEU A 186 5.25 -23.17 -5.14
N ASN A 187 4.90 -24.20 -5.91
CA ASN A 187 4.97 -25.59 -5.46
C ASN A 187 6.40 -26.16 -5.47
N PHE A 188 7.27 -25.64 -6.34
CA PHE A 188 8.65 -26.10 -6.46
C PHE A 188 9.57 -24.98 -6.95
N ALA A 189 10.86 -25.30 -6.96
CA ALA A 189 11.90 -24.32 -7.01
C ALA A 189 11.95 -23.46 -8.29
N ALA A 190 11.85 -24.08 -9.44
CA ALA A 190 11.98 -23.39 -10.72
C ALA A 190 10.71 -22.62 -11.12
N GLN A 191 9.62 -22.71 -10.37
CA GLN A 191 8.35 -22.09 -10.75
C GLN A 191 8.44 -20.56 -10.70
N SER A 192 8.03 -19.93 -11.79
CA SER A 192 7.91 -18.47 -11.87
C SER A 192 6.63 -17.99 -11.19
N GLY A 193 6.72 -16.79 -10.61
CA GLY A 193 5.60 -16.11 -9.95
C GLY A 193 4.83 -15.16 -10.87
N LYS A 194 5.22 -15.07 -12.14
CA LYS A 194 4.74 -14.10 -13.13
C LYS A 194 3.23 -13.95 -13.17
N ASP A 195 2.54 -15.08 -13.21
CA ASP A 195 1.08 -15.11 -13.35
C ASP A 195 0.35 -14.85 -12.02
N TYR A 196 1.06 -14.89 -10.89
CA TYR A 196 0.48 -14.76 -9.56
C TYR A 196 0.68 -13.37 -8.95
N VAL A 197 1.77 -12.67 -9.27
CA VAL A 197 2.10 -11.39 -8.62
C VAL A 197 0.99 -10.36 -8.81
N LYS A 198 0.50 -10.13 -10.04
CA LYS A 198 -0.59 -9.16 -10.27
C LYS A 198 -1.88 -9.55 -9.55
N PRO A 199 -2.40 -10.79 -9.66
CA PRO A 199 -3.56 -11.23 -8.88
C PRO A 199 -3.36 -11.09 -7.36
N ILE A 200 -2.17 -11.42 -6.85
CA ILE A 200 -1.84 -11.25 -5.43
C ILE A 200 -1.95 -9.77 -5.04
N LEU A 201 -1.36 -8.85 -5.80
CA LEU A 201 -1.44 -7.43 -5.49
C LEU A 201 -2.87 -6.90 -5.60
N ALA A 202 -3.67 -7.36 -6.56
CA ALA A 202 -5.07 -7.01 -6.65
C ALA A 202 -5.83 -7.45 -5.38
N GLN A 203 -5.66 -8.70 -4.96
CA GLN A 203 -6.39 -9.31 -3.85
C GLN A 203 -5.91 -8.87 -2.45
N ILE A 204 -4.60 -8.65 -2.27
CA ILE A 204 -4.06 -8.15 -1.00
C ILE A 204 -4.49 -6.71 -0.77
N PHE A 205 -4.79 -5.94 -1.82
CA PHE A 205 -5.05 -4.50 -1.70
C PHE A 205 -6.52 -4.09 -1.89
N GLU A 206 -7.39 -5.01 -2.28
CA GLU A 206 -8.83 -4.76 -2.46
C GLU A 206 -9.62 -4.81 -1.15
N ASP A 207 -10.44 -3.79 -0.93
CA ASP A 207 -11.51 -3.82 0.06
C ASP A 207 -12.57 -4.81 -0.42
N CYS A 208 -12.78 -5.90 0.31
CA CYS A 208 -13.76 -6.91 -0.07
C CYS A 208 -15.18 -6.33 0.03
N GLU A 209 -15.65 -5.61 -1.00
CA GLU A 209 -17.02 -5.10 -1.09
C GLU A 209 -18.05 -6.25 -1.12
N THR A 210 -17.60 -7.45 -1.47
CA THR A 210 -18.35 -8.72 -1.36
C THR A 210 -17.92 -9.54 -0.14
N ALA A 211 -17.95 -8.92 1.04
CA ALA A 211 -17.63 -9.55 2.33
C ALA A 211 -18.48 -10.78 2.71
N LEU A 212 -19.45 -11.18 1.87
CA LEU A 212 -20.26 -12.38 2.07
C LEU A 212 -19.67 -13.65 1.44
N SER A 213 -18.65 -13.55 0.57
CA SER A 213 -18.21 -14.71 -0.24
C SER A 213 -16.75 -15.10 -0.09
N ARG A 214 -15.83 -14.18 0.20
CA ARG A 214 -14.39 -14.52 0.25
C ARG A 214 -13.64 -13.81 1.39
N PRO A 215 -12.90 -14.55 2.23
CA PRO A 215 -12.05 -13.95 3.25
C PRO A 215 -10.93 -13.14 2.61
N TYR A 216 -10.51 -12.06 3.28
CA TYR A 216 -9.38 -11.25 2.85
C TYR A 216 -8.12 -12.13 2.79
N ARG A 217 -7.32 -12.00 1.72
CA ARG A 217 -6.19 -12.90 1.48
C ARG A 217 -5.08 -12.77 2.54
N ASP A 218 -4.92 -11.57 3.10
CA ASP A 218 -4.03 -11.30 4.24
C ASP A 218 -4.76 -10.53 5.36
N PRO A 219 -5.44 -11.23 6.29
CA PRO A 219 -6.20 -10.60 7.37
C PRO A 219 -5.34 -9.73 8.31
N LEU A 220 -4.08 -10.11 8.53
CA LEU A 220 -3.17 -9.36 9.39
C LEU A 220 -2.74 -8.04 8.75
N LEU A 221 -2.40 -8.04 7.46
CA LEU A 221 -2.13 -6.79 6.74
C LEU A 221 -3.38 -5.91 6.72
N ARG A 222 -4.56 -6.48 6.50
CA ARG A 222 -5.83 -5.73 6.57
C ARG A 222 -5.99 -5.04 7.93
N ALA A 223 -5.78 -5.77 9.03
CA ALA A 223 -5.89 -5.22 10.37
C ALA A 223 -4.86 -4.09 10.62
N ALA A 224 -3.63 -4.22 10.11
CA ALA A 224 -2.62 -3.16 10.16
C ALA A 224 -3.08 -1.89 9.41
N ILE A 225 -3.64 -2.04 8.21
CA ILE A 225 -4.15 -0.91 7.40
C ILE A 225 -5.34 -0.22 8.10
N ILE A 226 -6.25 -0.99 8.71
CA ILE A 226 -7.36 -0.43 9.51
C ILE A 226 -6.82 0.32 10.73
N ARG A 227 -5.79 -0.21 11.41
CA ARG A 227 -5.15 0.48 12.54
C ARG A 227 -4.58 1.84 12.09
N SER A 228 -3.83 1.86 10.99
CA SER A 228 -3.32 3.09 10.37
C SER A 228 -4.45 4.05 9.98
N ALA A 229 -5.58 3.52 9.49
CA ALA A 229 -6.76 4.32 9.18
C ALA A 229 -7.40 4.97 10.41
N GLY A 230 -7.37 4.30 11.56
CA GLY A 230 -7.76 4.86 12.86
C GLY A 230 -6.97 6.12 13.19
N TYR A 231 -5.65 6.08 12.98
CA TYR A 231 -4.76 7.22 13.24
C TYR A 231 -4.98 8.41 12.32
N GLN A 232 -5.48 8.15 11.12
CA GLN A 232 -5.78 9.16 10.11
C GLN A 232 -7.25 9.64 10.15
N ASN A 233 -8.07 9.14 11.10
CA ASN A 233 -9.51 9.39 11.17
C ASN A 233 -10.26 9.04 9.87
N ARG A 234 -9.81 8.00 9.15
CA ARG A 234 -10.39 7.54 7.87
C ARG A 234 -11.03 6.16 7.97
N LEU A 235 -11.42 5.71 9.16
CA LEU A 235 -12.07 4.41 9.37
C LEU A 235 -13.34 4.22 8.54
N ASN A 236 -14.08 5.30 8.31
CA ASN A 236 -15.32 5.28 7.52
C ASN A 236 -15.11 4.82 6.06
N SER A 237 -13.88 4.93 5.54
CA SER A 237 -13.52 4.45 4.19
C SER A 237 -13.49 2.92 4.09
N TYR A 238 -13.49 2.21 5.21
CA TYR A 238 -13.32 0.75 5.27
C TYR A 238 -14.59 -0.01 5.66
N GLY A 239 -15.73 0.70 5.73
CA GLY A 239 -17.03 0.16 6.12
C GLY A 239 -17.17 -0.02 7.63
N THR A 240 -18.38 0.18 8.16
CA THR A 240 -18.71 -0.18 9.55
C THR A 240 -18.96 -1.69 9.61
N VAL A 241 -18.27 -2.40 10.51
CA VAL A 241 -18.68 -3.74 10.93
C VAL A 241 -20.03 -3.57 11.61
N ALA A 242 -21.12 -3.78 10.87
CA ALA A 242 -22.46 -3.70 11.41
C ALA A 242 -22.65 -4.87 12.38
N ASN A 243 -22.48 -4.61 13.68
CA ASN A 243 -22.99 -5.44 14.76
C ASN A 243 -24.51 -5.56 14.60
N LYS A 244 -24.98 -6.58 13.88
CA LYS A 244 -26.40 -6.99 13.86
C LYS A 244 -26.63 -8.09 14.88
N GLY A 245 -26.44 -7.76 16.16
CA GLY A 245 -27.12 -8.47 17.25
C GLY A 245 -28.58 -8.03 17.28
N LYS A 246 -29.40 -8.55 16.36
CA LYS A 246 -30.84 -8.28 16.38
C LYS A 246 -31.45 -9.14 17.48
N VAL A 247 -31.53 -8.55 18.68
CA VAL A 247 -32.43 -9.00 19.75
C VAL A 247 -33.83 -9.14 19.14
N ILE A 248 -34.37 -10.35 19.21
CA ILE A 248 -35.72 -10.69 18.78
C ILE A 248 -36.69 -10.04 19.77
N GLY A 249 -37.06 -8.79 19.50
CA GLY A 249 -38.20 -8.11 20.10
C GLY A 249 -39.45 -8.42 19.30
N ARG A 250 -40.24 -9.36 19.80
CA ARG A 250 -41.56 -9.75 19.30
C ARG A 250 -42.56 -8.63 19.63
N SER A 251 -43.09 -7.94 18.63
CA SER A 251 -44.39 -7.28 18.77
C SER A 251 -45.16 -7.28 17.45
N THR A 252 -46.46 -7.49 17.60
CA THR A 252 -47.48 -7.87 16.64
C THR A 252 -48.12 -6.66 15.94
N LYS A 253 -48.45 -6.80 14.64
CA LYS A 253 -49.68 -6.39 13.88
C LYS A 253 -50.39 -5.05 14.27
N ALA A 254 -50.89 -4.17 13.39
CA ALA A 254 -51.29 -4.22 11.97
C ALA A 254 -51.74 -2.82 11.44
N VAL A 255 -51.94 -2.70 10.10
CA VAL A 255 -52.93 -1.84 9.34
C VAL A 255 -52.61 -0.32 9.27
N THR A 256 -52.69 0.47 8.18
CA THR A 256 -53.20 0.50 6.76
C THR A 256 -52.37 1.59 6.03
N GLY A 257 -51.91 1.46 4.78
CA GLY A 257 -52.64 1.68 3.52
C GLY A 257 -52.39 3.08 2.90
N SER A 258 -51.61 3.19 1.80
CA SER A 258 -51.86 4.09 0.65
C SER A 258 -50.74 4.00 -0.41
N LYS A 259 -51.13 4.24 -1.67
CA LYS A 259 -50.45 4.04 -2.96
C LYS A 259 -49.34 5.07 -3.26
N GLY A 260 -48.38 4.70 -4.11
CA GLY A 260 -47.58 5.66 -4.87
C GLY A 260 -46.28 5.13 -5.50
N THR A 261 -46.36 4.77 -6.78
CA THR A 261 -45.37 4.97 -7.88
C THR A 261 -43.89 4.62 -7.70
N ASP A 262 -43.41 3.82 -8.66
CA ASP A 262 -42.01 3.53 -9.01
C ASP A 262 -41.11 4.77 -9.09
N SER A 263 -39.95 4.67 -8.43
CA SER A 263 -38.66 5.23 -8.87
C SER A 263 -37.53 4.72 -7.97
N LYS A 264 -36.79 3.70 -8.44
CA LYS A 264 -35.50 3.31 -7.83
C LYS A 264 -34.44 4.36 -8.16
N VAL A 265 -34.39 5.42 -7.36
CA VAL A 265 -33.26 6.36 -7.33
C VAL A 265 -32.12 5.72 -6.54
N VAL A 266 -31.08 5.32 -7.27
CA VAL A 266 -29.79 4.93 -6.71
C VAL A 266 -29.13 6.19 -6.15
N HIS A 267 -29.34 6.44 -4.86
CA HIS A 267 -28.50 7.36 -4.11
C HIS A 267 -27.34 6.58 -3.49
N ASN A 268 -26.15 6.69 -4.09
CA ASN A 268 -24.93 6.46 -3.36
C ASN A 268 -24.05 7.71 -3.35
N LYS A 269 -23.66 8.03 -2.12
CA LYS A 269 -23.20 9.32 -1.65
C LYS A 269 -21.80 9.65 -2.15
N VAL A 270 -21.69 10.86 -2.68
CA VAL A 270 -20.46 11.65 -2.72
C VAL A 270 -20.06 11.93 -1.27
N ALA A 271 -18.94 11.34 -0.84
CA ALA A 271 -18.29 11.69 0.43
C ALA A 271 -16.76 11.80 0.22
N VAL A 272 -16.34 12.48 -0.85
CA VAL A 272 -14.97 12.98 -1.01
C VAL A 272 -15.01 14.33 -1.74
N SER A 273 -15.59 15.36 -1.11
CA SER A 273 -15.47 16.76 -1.55
C SER A 273 -15.87 17.72 -0.42
N ALA A 274 -15.23 17.59 0.74
CA ALA A 274 -15.34 18.58 1.80
C ALA A 274 -14.10 18.57 2.69
N ARG A 275 -12.98 19.13 2.19
CA ARG A 275 -11.94 19.81 3.00
C ARG A 275 -10.79 20.28 2.11
N VAL A 276 -11.04 21.33 1.32
CA VAL A 276 -9.97 22.19 0.81
C VAL A 276 -10.36 23.61 1.14
N GLU A 277 -10.16 23.99 2.40
CA GLU A 277 -9.84 25.37 2.80
C GLU A 277 -9.49 25.41 4.29
N LYS A 278 -8.48 26.23 4.63
CA LYS A 278 -7.78 26.37 5.92
C LYS A 278 -6.77 25.28 6.29
N VAL A 279 -5.57 25.38 5.73
CA VAL A 279 -4.34 25.62 6.53
C VAL A 279 -3.40 26.50 5.69
N ARG A 280 -3.31 27.79 6.04
CA ARG A 280 -2.24 28.69 5.59
C ARG A 280 -0.99 28.44 6.45
N LYS A 281 0.16 28.43 5.77
CA LYS A 281 1.52 28.78 6.22
C LYS A 281 2.00 28.19 7.56
N ARG A 282 2.82 27.13 7.48
CA ARG A 282 3.94 26.89 8.40
C ARG A 282 5.24 26.95 7.61
N PRO A 283 6.27 27.67 8.07
CA PRO A 283 7.59 27.67 7.42
C PRO A 283 8.20 26.26 7.53
N ALA A 284 8.89 25.85 6.47
CA ALA A 284 9.62 24.59 6.42
C ALA A 284 10.72 24.60 7.49
N GLN A 285 10.61 23.72 8.48
CA GLN A 285 11.75 23.38 9.31
C GLN A 285 12.67 22.42 8.54
N PRO A 286 14.00 22.60 8.61
CA PRO A 286 14.93 21.67 8.00
C PRO A 286 14.77 20.31 8.69
N SER A 287 14.51 19.28 7.89
CA SER A 287 14.45 17.90 8.36
C SER A 287 15.87 17.43 8.68
N THR A 288 16.23 17.47 9.96
CA THR A 288 17.43 16.84 10.50
C THR A 288 17.20 15.34 10.65
N TYR A 289 16.97 14.65 9.53
CA TYR A 289 16.87 13.20 9.51
C TYR A 289 17.79 12.67 8.42
N GLN A 290 19.04 12.40 8.79
CA GLN A 290 19.88 11.52 8.02
C GLN A 290 19.44 10.10 8.38
N GLY A 291 18.86 9.37 7.41
CA GLY A 291 18.46 7.98 7.59
C GLY A 291 19.65 7.05 7.88
N VAL A 292 19.49 5.75 7.64
CA VAL A 292 20.50 4.71 7.95
C VAL A 292 21.90 5.00 7.37
N ASN A 293 22.00 5.79 6.30
CA ASN A 293 23.28 6.29 5.77
C ASN A 293 23.96 7.32 6.68
N GLY A 294 23.21 8.15 7.41
CA GLY A 294 23.72 9.06 8.44
C GLY A 294 24.26 8.31 9.65
N PHE A 295 23.51 7.31 10.14
CA PHE A 295 23.98 6.48 11.25
C PHE A 295 25.27 5.70 10.90
N ARG A 296 25.40 5.23 9.65
CA ARG A 296 26.66 4.62 9.16
C ARG A 296 27.79 5.63 9.02
N ALA A 297 27.53 6.84 8.52
CA ALA A 297 28.54 7.89 8.43
C ALA A 297 29.05 8.32 9.82
N GLU A 298 28.17 8.37 10.81
CA GLU A 298 28.52 8.70 12.20
C GLU A 298 29.33 7.59 12.88
N GLN A 299 29.02 6.32 12.61
CA GLN A 299 29.81 5.17 13.09
C GLN A 299 31.22 5.14 12.46
N ILE A 300 31.33 5.41 11.16
CA ILE A 300 32.62 5.48 10.46
C ILE A 300 33.47 6.64 10.99
N ALA A 301 32.86 7.80 11.24
CA ALA A 301 33.56 8.96 11.80
C ALA A 301 34.08 8.71 13.22
N ARG A 302 33.30 8.02 14.07
CA ARG A 302 33.74 7.65 15.43
C ARG A 302 34.90 6.65 15.42
N GLN A 303 34.83 5.64 14.56
CA GLN A 303 35.92 4.66 14.40
C GLN A 303 37.19 5.27 13.82
N ALA A 304 37.07 6.28 12.94
CA ALA A 304 38.22 7.03 12.43
C ALA A 304 38.88 7.86 13.54
N SER A 305 38.10 8.51 14.41
CA SER A 305 38.65 9.28 15.54
C SER A 305 39.31 8.42 16.62
N GLU A 306 38.81 7.21 16.87
CA GLU A 306 39.41 6.27 17.84
C GLU A 306 40.72 5.65 17.33
N ASN A 307 40.83 5.43 16.02
CA ASN A 307 42.06 4.94 15.40
C ASN A 307 43.18 5.99 15.30
N ASP A 308 42.83 7.28 15.19
CA ASP A 308 43.82 8.38 15.24
C ASP A 308 44.29 8.66 16.68
N ALA A 309 43.43 8.51 17.68
CA ALA A 309 43.80 8.65 19.09
C ALA A 309 44.69 7.51 19.60
N SER A 310 44.73 6.37 18.91
CA SER A 310 45.54 5.19 19.25
C SER A 310 46.93 5.18 18.58
N LYS A 311 47.26 6.22 17.80
CA LYS A 311 48.53 6.36 17.07
C LYS A 311 49.41 7.53 17.53
N ASN A 312 49.01 8.23 18.59
CA ASN A 312 49.82 9.24 19.28
C ASN A 312 50.22 8.76 20.68
#